data_AF-A0A974P314-F1
#
_entry.id   AF-A0A974P314-F1
#
_cell.length_a   1.000
_cell.length_b   1.000
_cell.length_c   1.000
_cell.angle_alpha   90.00
_cell.angle_beta   90.00
_cell.angle_gamma   90.00
#
_symmetry.space_group_name_H-M   'P 1'
#
loop_
_entity.id
_entity.type
_entity.pdbx_description
1 polymer ?
#
loop_
_entity_poly.entity_id
_entity_poly.type
_entity_poly.pdbx_seq_one_letter_code
_entity_poly.pdbx_strand_id
1 'polypeptide(L)' 'MHGARLMGGGFGGCVIALVDTAAVEAVQAAIVAAYGAVIGEVPDAFACRAVAGASEVFA' A
#
# COMPACT_ATOMS: atom_id res chain seq x y z
N MET A 1 8.40 9.03 -6.50
CA MET A 1 7.53 8.97 -5.30
C MET A 1 7.17 10.38 -4.93
N HIS A 2 5.87 10.68 -4.84
CA HIS A 2 5.34 12.02 -4.60
C HIS A 2 5.09 12.29 -3.12
N GLY A 3 4.87 11.24 -2.31
CA GLY A 3 4.75 11.33 -0.86
C GLY A 3 4.20 10.04 -0.25
N ALA A 4 4.31 9.90 1.07
CA ALA A 4 3.70 8.80 1.83
C ALA A 4 3.30 9.23 3.25
N ARG A 5 2.34 8.51 3.84
CA ARG A 5 1.94 8.66 5.24
C ARG A 5 1.28 7.40 5.80
N LEU A 6 1.19 7.32 7.13
CA LEU A 6 0.32 6.36 7.81
C LEU A 6 -1.17 6.59 7.48
N MET A 7 -1.93 5.52 7.39
CA MET A 7 -3.38 5.52 7.20
C MET A 7 -4.05 4.75 8.36
N GLY A 8 -5.19 5.27 8.84
CA GLY A 8 -5.92 4.69 9.98
C GLY A 8 -5.52 5.29 11.32
N GLY A 9 -5.77 4.54 12.41
CA GLY A 9 -5.59 5.00 13.80
C GLY A 9 -4.16 5.00 14.34
N GLY A 10 -3.21 4.40 13.61
CA GLY A 10 -1.80 4.28 14.04
C GLY A 10 -1.50 3.04 14.89
N PHE A 11 -0.30 3.01 15.50
CA PHE A 11 0.26 1.88 16.26
C PHE A 11 0.43 0.57 15.46
N GLY A 12 0.47 0.68 14.14
CA GLY A 12 0.51 -0.43 13.19
C GLY A 12 -0.38 -0.12 11.99
N GLY A 13 -0.72 -1.16 11.23
CA GLY A 13 -1.62 -1.08 10.07
C GLY A 13 -0.89 -0.72 8.78
N CYS A 14 -1.48 0.17 7.98
CA CYS A 14 -1.04 0.43 6.61
C CYS A 14 -0.46 1.84 6.44
N VAL A 15 0.49 1.94 5.51
CA VAL A 15 0.90 3.22 4.92
C VAL A 15 0.32 3.34 3.51
N ILE A 16 0.13 4.58 3.05
CA ILE A 16 -0.19 4.89 1.65
C ILE A 16 0.96 5.68 1.04
N ALA A 17 1.27 5.39 -0.22
CA ALA A 17 2.30 6.07 -0.99
C ALA A 17 1.77 6.45 -2.38
N LEU A 18 1.99 7.70 -2.79
CA LEU A 18 1.68 8.15 -4.14
C LEU A 18 2.95 8.05 -4.99
N VAL A 19 2.86 7.30 -6.09
CA VAL A 19 3.95 7.05 -7.03
C VAL A 19 3.42 7.09 -8.45
N ASP A 20 4.33 7.28 -9.42
CA ASP A 20 3.97 7.12 -10.82
C ASP A 20 3.58 5.67 -11.11
N THR A 21 2.55 5.46 -11.93
CA THR A 21 2.02 4.12 -12.24
C THR A 21 3.10 3.19 -12.77
N ALA A 22 4.00 3.69 -13.61
CA ALA A 22 5.12 2.92 -14.15
C ALA A 22 6.15 2.48 -13.09
N ALA A 23 6.13 3.08 -11.90
CA ALA A 23 7.07 2.78 -10.82
C ALA A 23 6.46 1.90 -9.71
N VAL A 24 5.18 1.51 -9.80
CA VAL A 24 4.46 0.79 -8.72
C VAL A 24 5.18 -0.50 -8.33
N GLU A 25 5.50 -1.37 -9.28
CA GLU A 25 6.14 -2.67 -9.01
C GLU A 25 7.52 -2.50 -8.37
N ALA A 26 8.33 -1.59 -8.92
CA ALA A 26 9.67 -1.31 -8.41
C ALA A 26 9.64 -0.76 -6.98
N VAL A 27 8.73 0.18 -6.70
CA VAL A 27 8.58 0.75 -5.35
C VAL A 27 8.04 -0.29 -4.38
N GLN A 28 7.06 -1.11 -4.79
CA GLN A 28 6.52 -2.18 -3.96
C GLN A 28 7.61 -3.19 -3.57
N ALA A 29 8.40 -3.68 -4.54
CA ALA A 29 9.50 -4.61 -4.28
C ALA A 29 10.54 -4.00 -3.33
N ALA A 30 10.89 -2.72 -3.54
CA ALA A 30 11.86 -2.02 -2.68
C ALA A 30 11.36 -1.88 -1.24
N ILE A 31 10.08 -1.54 -1.03
CA ILE A 31 9.48 -1.42 0.30
C ILE A 31 9.41 -2.78 0.99
N VAL A 32 8.94 -3.82 0.30
CA VAL A 32 8.83 -5.17 0.85
C VAL A 32 10.20 -5.69 1.29
N ALA A 33 11.22 -5.54 0.45
CA ALA A 33 12.58 -5.97 0.78
C ALA A 33 13.16 -5.18 1.98
N ALA A 34 13.01 -3.86 1.99
CA ALA A 34 13.51 -3.01 3.07
C ALA A 34 12.78 -3.30 4.40
N TYR A 35 11.47 -3.45 4.37
CA TYR A 35 10.67 -3.78 5.56
C TYR A 35 11.08 -5.16 6.11
N GLY A 36 11.20 -6.17 5.25
CA GLY A 36 11.65 -7.52 5.64
C GLY A 36 13.03 -7.52 6.28
N ALA A 37 13.97 -6.73 5.75
CA ALA A 37 15.31 -6.62 6.31
C ALA A 37 15.36 -5.96 7.70
N VAL A 38 14.44 -5.02 7.98
CA VAL A 38 14.45 -4.24 9.24
C VAL A 38 13.56 -4.86 10.31
N ILE A 39 12.37 -5.35 9.92
CA ILE A 39 11.34 -5.84 10.84
C ILE A 39 11.38 -7.37 10.95
N GLY A 40 11.91 -8.07 9.94
CA GLY A 40 11.97 -9.54 9.92
C GLY A 40 10.71 -10.23 9.40
N GLU A 41 9.74 -9.47 8.88
CA GLU A 41 8.49 -9.99 8.31
C GLU A 41 8.25 -9.43 6.91
N VAL A 42 7.55 -10.18 6.06
CA VAL A 42 7.17 -9.73 4.71
C VAL A 42 5.81 -9.03 4.80
N PRO A 43 5.70 -7.74 4.49
CA PRO A 43 4.42 -7.04 4.53
C PRO A 43 3.61 -7.32 3.27
N ASP A 44 2.29 -7.26 3.39
CA ASP A 44 1.40 -7.17 2.22
C ASP A 44 1.53 -5.80 1.54
N ALA A 45 1.38 -5.77 0.22
CA ALA A 45 1.39 -4.54 -0.55
C ALA A 45 0.41 -4.60 -1.73
N PHE A 46 -0.34 -3.51 -1.92
CA PHE A 46 -1.45 -3.43 -2.85
C PHE A 46 -1.38 -2.17 -3.71
N ALA A 47 -1.58 -2.32 -5.02
CA ALA A 47 -1.87 -1.20 -5.90
C ALA A 47 -3.36 -0.85 -5.82
N CYS A 48 -3.68 0.24 -5.14
CA CYS A 48 -5.06 0.65 -4.89
C CYS A 48 -5.53 1.73 -5.88
N ARG A 49 -6.82 1.67 -6.24
CA ARG A 49 -7.53 2.77 -6.91
C ARG A 49 -8.78 3.13 -6.11
N ALA A 50 -9.24 4.37 -6.21
CA ALA A 50 -10.54 4.75 -5.67
C ALA A 50 -11.67 4.00 -6.41
N VAL A 51 -12.64 3.49 -5.65
CA VAL A 51 -13.81 2.75 -6.16
C VAL A 51 -15.09 3.28 -5.52
N ALA A 52 -16.23 2.89 -6.08
CA ALA A 52 -17.53 3.21 -5.49
C ALA A 52 -17.70 2.58 -4.11
N GLY A 53 -18.55 3.19 -3.29
CA GLY A 53 -19.00 2.61 -2.02
C GLY A 53 -19.94 1.42 -2.21
N ALA A 54 -20.48 0.91 -1.11
CA ALA A 54 -21.38 -0.23 -1.12
C ALA A 54 -22.68 0.05 -1.93
N SER A 55 -23.17 -0.98 -2.62
CA SER A 55 -24.43 -0.98 -3.38
C SER A 55 -25.10 -2.35 -3.30
N GLU A 56 -26.40 -2.43 -3.63
CA GLU A 56 -27.07 -3.72 -3.83
C GLU A 56 -26.38 -4.52 -4.95
N VAL A 57 -26.24 -5.83 -4.72
CA VAL A 57 -25.69 -6.77 -5.71
C VAL A 57 -26.85 -7.64 -6.17
N PHE A 58 -27.25 -7.46 -7.43
CA PHE A 58 -28.23 -8.33 -8.07
C PHE A 58 -27.51 -9.56 -8.64
N ALA A 59 -28.05 -10.74 -8.38
CA ALA A 59 -27.59 -11.99 -8.98
C ALA A 59 -28.13 -12.14 -10.41
#